data_AF-A0A7J4ZP70-F1
#
_entry.id   AF-A0A7J4ZP70-F1
#
_cell.length_a   1.000
_cell.length_b   1.000
_cell.length_c   1.000
_cell.angle_alpha   90.00
_cell.angle_beta   90.00
_cell.angle_gamma   90.00
#
_symmetry.space_group_name_H-M   'P 1'
#
loop_
_entity.id
_entity.type
_entity.pdbx_description
1 polymer ?
#
loop_
_entity_poly.entity_id
_entity_poly.type
_entity_poly.pdbx_seq_one_letter_code
_entity_poly.pdbx_strand_id
1 'polypeptide(L)'
;MPDLLFISDNPKVVQIKDLLQPSLKLEIGVTASLQDLGEELHGHQPSVICIQEQVAGTGSEEIVNLIRAELGERPSLFVLLRAGDDNAVPAGPCFKHAIDLSLPVEQLAKSILRVVLKPAFKLRWNDIYIPRDRHKAATAPPAREETEPGGADAAPPKAEIPAELLKAFEHNYHSRHRGRWLKYAAASLAACLAVGGWYLTSGRLDQRGSVSSPPPPPSRPAAKSPAVPPALPAKKSIPRPPAPSPVAIARKAPSASRTAAAPPVATVKLPSFIPGKGRDNAYSRRKPNWERYTDANYEFRILRSGSRIKALQVLASKRHAISEAFLKSALAEVAGTSDYRITSHEQKDGFSIRRGKVSNGAGIVLYDQGQNLRAFVISIP
;
A
#
# COMPACT_ATOMS: atom_id res chain seq x y z
N MET A 1 1.52 0.61 31.31
CA MET A 1 1.59 -0.86 31.19
C MET A 1 1.55 -1.22 29.70
N PRO A 2 2.41 -2.12 29.19
CA PRO A 2 2.83 -2.07 27.79
C PRO A 2 1.84 -2.77 26.85
N ASP A 3 1.35 -2.05 25.84
CA ASP A 3 0.57 -2.66 24.76
C ASP A 3 1.48 -3.33 23.71
N LEU A 4 2.74 -2.90 23.67
CA LEU A 4 3.80 -3.40 22.81
C LEU A 4 4.98 -3.83 23.68
N LEU A 5 5.32 -5.12 23.63
CA LEU A 5 6.45 -5.68 24.37
C LEU A 5 7.53 -6.15 23.40
N PHE A 6 8.79 -5.76 23.66
CA PHE A 6 9.95 -6.30 22.99
C PHE A 6 10.72 -7.25 23.91
N ILE A 7 11.03 -8.44 23.40
CA ILE A 7 11.87 -9.44 24.07
C ILE A 7 13.14 -9.58 23.24
N SER A 8 14.19 -8.87 23.65
CA SER A 8 15.43 -8.72 22.85
C SER A 8 16.57 -8.22 23.73
N ASP A 9 17.76 -8.79 23.54
CA ASP A 9 19.02 -8.33 24.13
C ASP A 9 19.76 -7.31 23.24
N ASN A 10 19.19 -6.96 22.08
CA ASN A 10 19.81 -6.04 21.13
C ASN A 10 19.63 -4.57 21.58
N PRO A 11 20.72 -3.80 21.77
CA PRO A 11 20.65 -2.43 22.26
C PRO A 11 19.90 -1.48 21.30
N LYS A 12 19.76 -1.83 20.01
CA LYS A 12 18.95 -1.05 19.07
C LYS A 12 17.48 -1.01 19.49
N VAL A 13 16.97 -2.04 20.16
CA VAL A 13 15.57 -2.10 20.58
C VAL A 13 15.26 -1.05 21.64
N VAL A 14 16.19 -0.79 22.56
CA VAL A 14 16.08 0.32 23.52
C VAL A 14 16.02 1.66 22.78
N GLN A 15 16.89 1.88 21.80
CA GLN A 15 16.88 3.11 20.99
C GLN A 15 15.57 3.28 20.20
N ILE A 16 14.97 2.18 19.72
CA ILE A 16 13.67 2.20 19.03
C ILE A 16 12.57 2.60 20.00
N LYS A 17 12.56 2.06 21.22
CA LYS A 17 11.63 2.46 22.26
C LYS A 17 11.71 3.97 22.49
N ASP A 18 12.91 4.50 22.70
CA ASP A 18 13.10 5.95 22.94
C ASP A 18 12.65 6.80 21.74
N LEU A 19 12.83 6.29 20.52
CA LEU A 19 12.42 6.97 19.30
C LEU A 19 10.90 6.95 19.10
N LEU A 20 10.24 5.82 19.40
CA LEU A 20 8.83 5.59 19.14
C LEU A 20 7.91 6.05 20.28
N GLN A 21 8.33 5.93 21.53
CA GLN A 21 7.53 6.26 22.72
C GLN A 21 6.93 7.68 22.67
N PRO A 22 7.63 8.73 22.21
CA PRO A 22 7.04 10.08 22.12
C PRO A 22 5.96 10.21 21.04
N SER A 23 5.94 9.32 20.05
CA SER A 23 4.98 9.35 18.93
C SER A 23 3.79 8.41 19.15
N LEU A 24 3.78 7.68 20.26
CA LEU A 24 2.81 6.63 20.54
C LEU A 24 2.21 6.86 21.93
N LYS A 25 0.87 6.87 22.02
CA LYS A 25 0.17 6.93 23.32
C LYS A 25 0.14 5.59 24.06
N LEU A 26 0.62 4.53 23.43
CA LEU A 26 0.78 3.23 24.06
C LEU A 26 2.12 3.16 24.81
N GLU A 27 2.20 2.33 25.83
CA GLU A 27 3.46 2.08 26.51
C GLU A 27 4.23 0.95 25.82
N ILE A 28 5.54 1.14 25.71
CA ILE A 28 6.47 0.18 25.10
C ILE A 28 7.34 -0.44 26.19
N GLY A 29 7.17 -1.75 26.41
CA GLY A 29 8.00 -2.58 27.27
C GLY A 29 9.21 -3.13 26.51
N VAL A 30 10.34 -3.28 27.18
CA VAL A 30 11.53 -3.94 26.64
C VAL A 30 12.13 -4.78 27.76
N THR A 31 12.21 -6.09 27.55
CA THR A 31 12.86 -7.03 28.45
C THR A 31 13.91 -7.85 27.71
N ALA A 32 15.05 -8.09 28.35
CA ALA A 32 16.09 -8.99 27.87
C ALA A 32 16.13 -10.30 28.68
N SER A 33 15.43 -10.34 29.83
CA SER A 33 15.44 -11.45 30.78
C SER A 33 14.12 -12.22 30.68
N LEU A 34 14.22 -13.54 30.50
CA LEU A 34 13.05 -14.42 30.52
C LEU A 34 12.48 -14.59 31.94
N GLN A 35 13.25 -14.29 32.98
CA GLN A 35 12.76 -14.35 34.36
C GLN A 35 11.81 -13.19 34.63
N ASP A 36 12.19 -11.99 34.20
CA ASP A 36 11.41 -10.76 34.35
C ASP A 36 10.16 -10.77 33.48
N LEU A 37 10.16 -11.60 32.42
CA LEU A 37 9.02 -11.77 31.52
C LEU A 37 7.76 -12.24 32.25
N GLY A 38 7.91 -13.12 33.24
CA GLY A 38 6.78 -13.60 34.05
C GLY A 38 6.14 -12.46 34.84
N GLU A 39 6.96 -11.58 35.42
CA GLU A 39 6.48 -10.41 36.17
C GLU A 39 5.85 -9.35 35.26
N GLU A 40 6.45 -9.07 34.09
CA GLU A 40 5.90 -8.11 33.14
C GLU A 40 4.57 -8.57 32.51
N LEU A 41 4.37 -9.89 32.35
CA LEU A 41 3.13 -10.47 31.84
C LEU A 41 2.09 -10.69 32.93
N HIS A 42 2.47 -10.69 34.21
CA HIS A 42 1.53 -10.92 35.30
C HIS A 42 0.53 -9.75 35.39
N GLY A 43 -0.73 -10.03 35.06
CA GLY A 43 -1.80 -9.02 35.03
C GLY A 43 -1.86 -8.16 33.77
N HIS A 44 -0.94 -8.33 32.82
CA HIS A 44 -0.87 -7.53 31.59
C HIS A 44 -0.76 -8.37 30.34
N GLN A 45 -1.43 -7.91 29.28
CA GLN A 45 -1.55 -8.66 28.05
C GLN A 45 -1.20 -7.77 26.88
N PRO A 46 0.09 -7.74 26.47
CA PRO A 46 0.50 -6.98 25.32
C PRO A 46 -0.23 -7.48 24.07
N SER A 47 -0.78 -6.54 23.30
CA SER A 47 -1.47 -6.84 22.04
C SER A 47 -0.48 -7.30 20.97
N VAL A 48 0.76 -6.81 21.06
CA VAL A 48 1.85 -7.13 20.13
C VAL A 48 3.10 -7.47 20.92
N ILE A 49 3.72 -8.61 20.59
CA ILE A 49 4.96 -9.08 21.20
C ILE A 49 5.98 -9.29 20.08
N CYS A 50 7.09 -8.55 20.15
CA CYS A 50 8.21 -8.64 19.23
C CYS A 50 9.34 -9.43 19.89
N ILE A 51 9.71 -10.58 19.33
CA ILE A 51 10.67 -11.52 19.94
C ILE A 51 11.88 -11.65 19.02
N GLN A 52 13.08 -11.42 19.56
CA GLN A 52 14.31 -11.71 18.84
C GLN A 52 14.50 -13.21 18.64
N GLU A 53 15.03 -13.59 17.46
CA GLU A 53 15.19 -14.98 17.04
C GLU A 53 15.84 -15.88 18.10
N GLN A 54 16.84 -15.35 18.81
CA GLN A 54 17.39 -15.93 20.03
C GLN A 54 17.60 -14.84 21.09
N VAL A 55 17.25 -15.15 22.33
CA VAL A 55 17.50 -14.29 23.50
C VAL A 55 18.08 -15.18 24.60
N ALA A 56 19.27 -14.84 25.10
CA ALA A 56 19.97 -15.63 26.12
C ALA A 56 20.12 -17.13 25.76
N GLY A 57 20.24 -17.44 24.46
CA GLY A 57 20.36 -18.82 23.95
C GLY A 57 19.04 -19.57 23.80
N THR A 58 17.91 -19.01 24.23
CA THR A 58 16.57 -19.58 24.04
C THR A 58 16.00 -19.18 22.68
N GLY A 59 15.45 -20.14 21.95
CA GLY A 59 14.85 -19.89 20.64
C GLY A 59 13.52 -19.15 20.75
N SER A 60 13.23 -18.27 19.79
CA SER A 60 11.99 -17.49 19.77
C SER A 60 10.70 -18.34 19.83
N GLU A 61 10.68 -19.55 19.27
CA GLU A 61 9.52 -20.46 19.35
C GLU A 61 9.30 -21.02 20.76
N GLU A 62 10.38 -21.31 21.50
CA GLU A 62 10.31 -21.73 22.90
C GLU A 62 9.77 -20.59 23.77
N ILE A 63 10.24 -19.37 23.51
CA ILE A 63 9.74 -18.15 24.18
C ILE A 63 8.24 -17.97 23.91
N VAL A 64 7.78 -18.16 22.67
CA VAL A 64 6.34 -18.09 22.35
C VAL A 64 5.54 -19.13 23.14
N ASN A 65 6.05 -20.35 23.28
CA ASN A 65 5.36 -21.40 24.03
C ASN A 65 5.28 -21.07 25.53
N LEU A 66 6.35 -20.52 26.11
CA LEU A 66 6.36 -20.02 27.50
C LEU A 66 5.31 -18.92 27.69
N ILE A 67 5.28 -17.94 26.78
CA ILE A 67 4.32 -16.83 26.85
C ILE A 67 2.88 -17.33 26.73
N ARG A 68 2.62 -18.30 25.85
CA ARG A 68 1.28 -18.90 25.71
C ARG A 68 0.86 -19.66 26.96
N ALA A 69 1.79 -20.31 27.65
CA ALA A 69 1.51 -20.98 28.92
C ALA A 69 1.08 -19.97 30.00
N GLU A 70 1.70 -18.79 30.04
CA GLU A 70 1.38 -17.72 31.00
C GLU A 70 0.12 -16.90 30.64
N LEU A 71 -0.04 -16.51 29.37
CA LEU A 71 -1.14 -15.64 28.92
C LEU A 71 -2.46 -16.38 28.62
N GLY A 72 -2.41 -17.70 28.44
CA GLY A 72 -3.54 -18.53 28.03
C GLY A 72 -3.96 -18.33 26.56
N GLU A 73 -5.23 -18.60 26.26
CA GLU A 73 -5.81 -18.66 24.90
C GLU A 73 -5.98 -17.30 24.18
N ARG A 74 -5.52 -16.18 24.76
CA ARG A 74 -5.79 -14.87 24.16
C ARG A 74 -4.88 -14.58 22.96
N PRO A 75 -5.43 -13.94 21.90
CA PRO A 75 -4.68 -13.75 20.67
C PRO A 75 -3.72 -12.55 20.76
N SER A 76 -2.46 -12.79 21.13
CA SER A 76 -1.37 -11.82 20.93
C SER A 76 -0.76 -11.95 19.53
N LEU A 77 -0.37 -10.83 18.94
CA LEU A 77 0.35 -10.81 17.67
C LEU A 77 1.85 -11.02 17.91
N PHE A 78 2.39 -12.17 17.51
CA PHE A 78 3.82 -12.45 17.57
C PHE A 78 4.55 -11.98 16.31
N VAL A 79 5.65 -11.27 16.51
CA VAL A 79 6.54 -10.73 15.47
C VAL A 79 7.96 -11.19 15.75
N LEU A 80 8.63 -11.75 14.74
CA LEU A 80 10.02 -12.18 14.82
C LEU A 80 10.96 -11.00 14.51
N LEU A 81 11.98 -10.78 15.35
CA LEU A 81 13.08 -9.86 15.07
C LEU A 81 14.33 -10.71 14.74
N ARG A 82 14.83 -10.59 13.52
CA ARG A 82 15.98 -11.38 13.04
C ARG A 82 17.14 -10.47 12.71
N ALA A 83 18.37 -10.87 13.04
CA ALA A 83 19.56 -10.18 12.57
C ALA A 83 20.07 -10.88 11.30
N GLY A 84 19.91 -10.28 10.12
CA GLY A 84 20.49 -10.81 8.89
C GLY A 84 19.75 -10.41 7.62
N ASP A 85 20.49 -10.36 6.51
CA ASP A 85 20.00 -9.91 5.19
C ASP A 85 19.12 -10.96 4.47
N ASP A 86 18.83 -12.07 5.15
CA ASP A 86 18.21 -13.25 4.56
C ASP A 86 16.69 -13.09 4.49
N ASN A 87 16.26 -12.33 3.48
CA ASN A 87 14.88 -12.05 3.13
C ASN A 87 14.08 -13.32 2.72
N ALA A 88 14.70 -14.51 2.73
CA ALA A 88 14.16 -15.74 2.16
C ALA A 88 13.52 -16.71 3.16
N VAL A 89 13.79 -16.59 4.47
CA VAL A 89 13.28 -17.57 5.44
C VAL A 89 11.95 -17.09 6.01
N PRO A 90 10.83 -17.82 5.76
CA PRO A 90 9.53 -17.45 6.29
C PRO A 90 9.60 -17.39 7.82
N ALA A 91 8.88 -16.42 8.38
CA ALA A 91 8.63 -16.40 9.82
C ALA A 91 7.95 -17.75 10.15
N GLY A 92 8.45 -18.48 11.16
CA GLY A 92 7.90 -19.78 11.55
C GLY A 92 6.38 -19.71 11.80
N PRO A 93 5.69 -20.85 11.94
CA PRO A 93 4.22 -20.92 11.96
C PRO A 93 3.56 -20.03 13.04
N CYS A 94 4.30 -19.69 14.10
CA CYS A 94 3.84 -18.85 15.20
C CYS A 94 3.89 -17.33 14.91
N PHE A 95 4.65 -16.88 13.92
CA PHE A 95 4.93 -15.47 13.69
C PHE A 95 4.19 -14.93 12.47
N LYS A 96 3.45 -13.84 12.62
CA LYS A 96 2.75 -13.23 11.48
C LYS A 96 3.65 -12.33 10.63
N HIS A 97 4.69 -11.77 11.25
CA HIS A 97 5.61 -10.83 10.63
C HIS A 97 7.04 -11.12 11.08
N ALA A 98 8.01 -10.83 10.21
CA ALA A 98 9.43 -10.81 10.55
C ALA A 98 10.00 -9.41 10.23
N ILE A 99 10.89 -8.93 11.08
CA ILE A 99 11.57 -7.65 10.95
C ILE A 99 13.07 -7.86 11.04
N ASP A 100 13.80 -7.25 10.11
CA ASP A 100 15.25 -7.30 10.07
C ASP A 100 15.89 -6.23 10.98
N LEU A 101 16.63 -6.69 11.99
CA LEU A 101 17.41 -5.91 12.95
C LEU A 101 18.73 -5.37 12.36
N SER A 102 19.15 -5.85 11.18
CA SER A 102 20.32 -5.32 10.47
C SER A 102 20.08 -3.87 10.02
N LEU A 103 18.82 -3.50 9.80
CA LEU A 103 18.41 -2.16 9.38
C LEU A 103 18.90 -1.06 10.34
N PRO A 104 19.16 0.14 9.82
CA PRO A 104 19.37 1.34 10.64
C PRO A 104 18.16 1.62 11.54
N VAL A 105 18.39 2.13 12.75
CA VAL A 105 17.35 2.36 13.79
C VAL A 105 16.13 3.11 13.25
N GLU A 106 16.34 4.14 12.43
CA GLU A 106 15.24 4.90 11.82
C GLU A 106 14.40 4.08 10.84
N GLN A 107 15.04 3.24 10.04
CA GLN A 107 14.37 2.37 9.07
C GLN A 107 13.64 1.24 9.78
N LEU A 108 14.25 0.70 10.83
CA LEU A 108 13.70 -0.32 11.69
C LEU A 108 12.45 0.19 12.42
N ALA A 109 12.50 1.39 13.01
CA ALA A 109 11.33 2.04 13.61
C ALA A 109 10.20 2.28 12.60
N LYS A 110 10.53 2.76 11.38
CA LYS A 110 9.56 2.92 10.28
C LYS A 110 8.95 1.57 9.87
N SER A 111 9.75 0.51 9.85
CA SER A 111 9.30 -0.84 9.51
C SER A 111 8.31 -1.36 10.56
N ILE A 112 8.65 -1.24 11.86
CA ILE A 112 7.77 -1.61 12.98
C ILE A 112 6.44 -0.86 12.90
N LEU A 113 6.46 0.47 12.72
CA LEU A 113 5.24 1.28 12.59
C LEU A 113 4.37 0.81 11.42
N ARG A 114 4.98 0.55 10.26
CA ARG A 114 4.26 0.26 9.01
C ARG A 114 3.76 -1.18 8.91
N VAL A 115 4.60 -2.13 9.30
CA VAL A 115 4.37 -3.57 9.09
C VAL A 115 3.64 -4.19 10.28
N VAL A 116 3.92 -3.72 11.50
CA VAL A 116 3.38 -4.34 12.72
C VAL A 116 2.28 -3.49 13.33
N LEU A 117 2.58 -2.26 13.71
CA LEU A 117 1.65 -1.47 14.53
C LEU A 117 0.44 -1.01 13.72
N LYS A 118 0.63 -0.51 12.50
CA LYS A 118 -0.49 -0.06 11.66
C LYS A 118 -1.49 -1.18 11.32
N PRO A 119 -1.06 -2.42 10.98
CA PRO A 119 -1.99 -3.54 10.79
C PRO A 119 -2.60 -4.07 12.09
N ALA A 120 -1.88 -4.06 13.20
CA ALA A 120 -2.38 -4.51 14.50
C ALA A 120 -3.48 -3.58 15.04
N PHE A 121 -3.30 -2.27 14.90
CA PHE A 121 -4.17 -1.25 15.49
C PHE A 121 -5.09 -0.53 14.49
N LYS A 122 -5.43 -1.15 13.36
CA LYS A 122 -6.17 -0.52 12.22
C LYS A 122 -7.26 0.47 12.63
N LEU A 123 -8.14 0.09 13.55
CA LEU A 123 -9.29 0.90 13.97
C LEU A 123 -8.92 2.05 14.93
N ARG A 124 -7.83 1.89 15.69
CA ARG A 124 -7.37 2.82 16.74
C ARG A 124 -6.09 3.57 16.38
N TRP A 125 -5.60 3.41 15.14
CA TRP A 125 -4.30 3.96 14.73
C TRP A 125 -4.22 5.47 14.93
N ASN A 126 -5.28 6.19 14.59
CA ASN A 126 -5.34 7.65 14.74
C ASN A 126 -5.40 8.10 16.22
N ASP A 127 -5.88 7.24 17.12
CA ASP A 127 -5.94 7.53 18.55
C ASP A 127 -4.58 7.34 19.21
N ILE A 128 -3.82 6.36 18.71
CA ILE A 128 -2.54 5.90 19.27
C ILE A 128 -1.36 6.69 18.71
N TYR A 129 -1.35 7.01 17.41
CA TYR A 129 -0.21 7.65 16.74
C TYR A 129 -0.33 9.17 16.74
N ILE A 130 0.69 9.84 17.29
CA ILE A 130 0.84 11.30 17.25
C ILE A 130 1.91 11.63 16.21
N PRO A 131 1.56 12.27 15.08
CA PRO A 131 2.53 12.71 14.09
C PRO A 131 3.54 13.68 14.72
N ARG A 132 4.82 13.32 14.64
CA ARG A 132 5.95 14.05 15.25
C ARG A 132 6.07 15.51 14.77
N ASP A 133 5.50 15.82 13.61
CA ASP A 133 5.48 17.17 13.03
C ASP A 133 4.76 18.20 13.91
N ARG A 134 3.90 17.78 14.84
CA ARG A 134 3.22 18.70 15.78
C ARG A 134 4.12 19.19 16.92
N HIS A 135 5.12 18.41 17.34
CA HIS A 135 5.98 18.82 18.46
C HIS A 135 6.99 19.89 18.06
N LYS A 136 7.43 19.93 16.79
CA LYS A 136 8.33 20.99 16.31
C LYS A 136 7.64 22.36 16.20
N ALA A 137 6.31 22.39 16.12
CA ALA A 137 5.53 23.63 16.12
C ALA A 137 5.22 24.17 17.54
N ALA A 138 5.31 23.33 18.58
CA ALA A 138 4.89 23.68 19.95
C ALA A 138 6.05 24.08 20.88
N THR A 139 7.31 23.96 20.44
CA THR A 139 8.50 24.35 21.22
C THR A 139 9.26 25.51 20.56
N ALA A 140 8.52 26.44 19.95
CA ALA A 140 9.02 27.79 19.79
C ALA A 140 8.70 28.54 21.10
N PRO A 141 9.70 29.05 21.85
CA PRO A 141 9.42 29.82 23.06
C PRO A 141 8.50 31.01 22.74
N PRO A 142 7.57 31.39 23.63
CA PRO A 142 6.76 32.58 23.44
C PRO A 142 7.73 33.77 23.35
N ALA A 143 7.82 34.34 22.15
CA ALA A 143 8.64 35.51 21.90
C ALA A 143 8.15 36.63 22.83
N ARG A 144 9.06 37.10 23.66
CA ARG A 144 8.92 38.30 24.49
C ARG A 144 8.43 39.43 23.59
N GLU A 145 7.29 40.02 23.95
CA GLU A 145 6.83 41.29 23.40
C GLU A 145 7.88 42.36 23.75
N GLU A 146 8.76 42.66 22.79
CA GLU A 146 9.57 43.86 22.81
C GLU A 146 9.05 44.77 21.71
N THR A 147 8.32 45.77 22.17
CA THR A 147 7.85 46.94 21.44
C THR A 147 9.05 47.72 20.89
N GLU A 148 9.13 47.91 19.58
CA GLU A 148 9.54 49.15 18.89
C GLU A 148 9.47 48.98 17.35
N PRO A 149 9.34 50.09 16.59
CA PRO A 149 8.59 50.14 15.34
C PRO A 149 9.48 50.16 14.08
N GLY A 150 8.84 49.99 12.92
CA GLY A 150 9.34 50.54 11.66
C GLY A 150 9.98 49.53 10.69
N GLY A 151 9.14 49.01 9.80
CA GLY A 151 9.45 48.80 8.38
C GLY A 151 10.66 47.93 8.00
N ALA A 152 10.38 46.69 7.60
CA ALA A 152 10.93 46.08 6.38
C ALA A 152 10.24 44.75 6.08
N ASP A 153 9.87 44.56 4.82
CA ASP A 153 9.25 43.38 4.21
C ASP A 153 9.78 42.02 4.73
N ALA A 154 9.06 41.42 5.67
CA ALA A 154 9.22 40.01 6.01
C ALA A 154 8.50 39.15 4.93
N ALA A 155 9.24 38.83 3.87
CA ALA A 155 8.76 37.95 2.80
C ALA A 155 8.23 36.62 3.38
N PRO A 156 7.06 36.14 2.92
CA PRO A 156 6.46 34.90 3.42
C PRO A 156 7.40 33.69 3.20
N PRO A 157 7.37 32.70 4.11
CA PRO A 157 8.22 31.51 4.02
C PRO A 157 8.06 30.86 2.65
N LYS A 158 9.20 30.65 1.98
CA LYS A 158 9.30 30.09 0.63
C LYS A 158 8.58 28.74 0.56
N ALA A 159 7.37 28.74 0.03
CA ALA A 159 6.58 27.53 -0.22
C ALA A 159 7.20 26.76 -1.40
N GLU A 160 8.32 26.10 -1.17
CA GLU A 160 8.84 25.08 -2.08
C GLU A 160 7.94 23.85 -1.97
N ILE A 161 7.53 23.29 -3.12
CA ILE A 161 6.81 22.02 -3.15
C ILE A 161 7.69 21.02 -2.41
N PRO A 162 7.23 20.45 -1.28
CA PRO A 162 8.07 19.59 -0.45
C PRO A 162 8.66 18.48 -1.32
N ALA A 163 9.98 18.35 -1.33
CA ALA A 163 10.68 17.29 -2.05
C ALA A 163 10.16 15.89 -1.67
N GLU A 164 9.56 15.78 -0.48
CA GLU A 164 8.89 14.58 0.01
C GLU A 164 7.61 14.21 -0.76
N LEU A 165 6.81 15.17 -1.24
CA LEU A 165 5.65 14.88 -2.08
C LEU A 165 6.07 14.31 -3.44
N LEU A 166 7.21 14.79 -3.96
CA LEU A 166 7.83 14.29 -5.18
C LEU A 166 8.37 12.86 -5.01
N LYS A 167 9.11 12.61 -3.92
CA LYS A 167 9.58 11.26 -3.58
C LYS A 167 8.42 10.29 -3.32
N ALA A 168 7.36 10.76 -2.68
CA ALA A 168 6.17 9.95 -2.42
C ALA A 168 5.51 9.51 -3.73
N PHE A 169 5.50 10.36 -4.76
CA PHE A 169 5.04 9.96 -6.09
C PHE A 169 5.96 8.90 -6.72
N GLU A 170 7.27 9.13 -6.77
CA GLU A 170 8.23 8.14 -7.32
C GLU A 170 8.04 6.77 -6.65
N HIS A 171 7.95 6.76 -5.32
CA HIS A 171 7.73 5.55 -4.54
C HIS A 171 6.36 4.90 -4.82
N ASN A 172 5.30 5.70 -4.97
CA ASN A 172 3.96 5.20 -5.26
C ASN A 172 3.82 4.67 -6.70
N TYR A 173 4.51 5.28 -7.67
CA TYR A 173 4.57 4.78 -9.04
C TYR A 173 5.21 3.38 -9.08
N HIS A 174 6.35 3.21 -8.41
CA HIS A 174 7.00 1.90 -8.31
C HIS A 174 6.16 0.88 -7.54
N SER A 175 5.50 1.27 -6.44
CA SER A 175 4.69 0.34 -5.64
C SER A 175 3.46 -0.16 -6.41
N ARG A 176 2.83 0.68 -7.23
CA ARG A 176 1.67 0.29 -8.04
C ARG A 176 2.02 -0.73 -9.13
N HIS A 177 3.22 -0.62 -9.70
CA HIS A 177 3.71 -1.60 -10.67
C HIS A 177 4.11 -2.92 -9.99
N ARG A 178 4.72 -2.83 -8.79
CA ARG A 178 5.08 -4.01 -7.98
C ARG A 178 3.85 -4.78 -7.49
N GLY A 179 2.77 -4.09 -7.15
CA GLY A 179 1.51 -4.72 -6.71
C GLY A 179 0.83 -5.55 -7.81
N ARG A 180 0.91 -5.13 -9.08
CA ARG A 180 0.43 -5.97 -10.20
C ARG A 180 1.33 -7.19 -10.40
N TRP A 181 2.64 -7.00 -10.35
CA TRP A 181 3.59 -8.12 -10.45
C TRP A 181 3.38 -9.15 -9.34
N LEU A 182 3.15 -8.73 -8.08
CA LEU A 182 2.82 -9.65 -6.99
C LEU A 182 1.54 -10.45 -7.26
N LYS A 183 0.49 -9.81 -7.81
CA LYS A 183 -0.74 -10.53 -8.17
C LYS A 183 -0.50 -11.58 -9.26
N TYR A 184 0.31 -11.26 -10.27
CA TYR A 184 0.68 -12.21 -11.32
C TYR A 184 1.55 -13.34 -10.78
N ALA A 185 2.52 -13.03 -9.90
CA ALA A 185 3.36 -14.04 -9.25
C ALA A 185 2.51 -14.98 -8.37
N ALA A 186 1.57 -14.43 -7.57
CA ALA A 186 0.66 -15.22 -6.76
C ALA A 186 -0.28 -16.10 -7.62
N ALA A 187 -0.82 -15.56 -8.72
CA ALA A 187 -1.64 -16.33 -9.65
C ALA A 187 -0.85 -17.45 -10.34
N SER A 188 0.40 -17.17 -10.75
CA SER A 188 1.30 -18.17 -11.33
C SER A 188 1.63 -19.26 -10.31
N LEU A 189 1.92 -18.90 -9.06
CA LEU A 189 2.18 -19.86 -7.98
C LEU A 189 0.96 -20.74 -7.74
N ALA A 190 -0.24 -20.15 -7.66
CA ALA A 190 -1.49 -20.88 -7.50
C ALA A 190 -1.74 -21.85 -8.67
N ALA A 191 -1.45 -21.44 -9.91
CA ALA A 191 -1.54 -22.31 -11.08
C ALA A 191 -0.54 -23.47 -11.00
N CYS A 192 0.72 -23.21 -10.60
CA CYS A 192 1.71 -24.26 -10.40
C CYS A 192 1.30 -25.26 -9.31
N LEU A 193 0.72 -24.78 -8.20
CA LEU A 193 0.23 -25.65 -7.13
C LEU A 193 -0.99 -26.48 -7.56
N ALA A 194 -1.89 -25.91 -8.37
CA ALA A 194 -3.03 -26.65 -8.92
C ALA A 194 -2.57 -27.77 -9.87
N VAL A 195 -1.61 -27.48 -10.76
CA VAL A 195 -1.04 -28.48 -11.68
C VAL A 195 -0.25 -29.54 -10.91
N GLY A 196 0.58 -29.13 -9.94
CA GLY A 196 1.34 -30.07 -9.10
C GLY A 196 0.44 -30.96 -8.25
N GLY A 197 -0.62 -30.40 -7.66
CA GLY A 197 -1.63 -31.14 -6.91
C GLY A 197 -2.43 -32.12 -7.77
N TRP A 198 -2.81 -31.72 -8.99
CA TRP A 198 -3.44 -32.62 -9.95
C TRP A 198 -2.52 -33.80 -10.30
N TYR A 199 -1.25 -33.53 -10.63
CA TYR A 199 -0.30 -34.58 -11.01
C TYR A 199 -0.06 -35.62 -9.90
N LEU A 200 0.04 -35.18 -8.64
CA LEU A 200 0.19 -36.06 -7.48
C LEU A 200 -1.06 -36.90 -7.20
N THR A 201 -2.26 -36.42 -7.54
CA THR A 201 -3.52 -37.14 -7.29
C THR A 201 -3.89 -38.07 -8.44
N SER A 202 -3.60 -37.70 -9.70
CA SER A 202 -3.88 -38.55 -10.86
C SER A 202 -2.99 -39.79 -10.95
N GLY A 203 -1.74 -39.72 -10.45
CA GLY A 203 -0.80 -40.86 -10.47
C GLY A 203 -1.16 -42.04 -9.56
N ARG A 204 -2.16 -41.91 -8.67
CA ARG A 204 -2.56 -42.98 -7.72
C ARG A 204 -3.74 -43.84 -8.17
N LEU A 205 -4.42 -43.49 -9.26
CA LEU A 205 -5.61 -44.24 -9.69
C LEU A 205 -5.31 -45.48 -10.54
N ASP A 206 -4.11 -45.60 -11.12
CA ASP A 206 -3.78 -46.74 -11.98
C ASP A 206 -3.13 -47.94 -11.25
N GLN A 207 -2.90 -47.86 -9.92
CA GLN A 207 -2.26 -48.95 -9.14
C GLN A 207 -3.20 -49.83 -8.32
N ARG A 208 -4.53 -49.68 -8.42
CA ARG A 208 -5.50 -50.57 -7.76
C ARG A 208 -6.17 -51.52 -8.76
N GLY A 209 -5.39 -52.47 -9.26
CA GLY A 209 -5.88 -53.54 -10.12
C GLY A 209 -5.10 -54.84 -9.97
N SER A 210 -5.09 -55.45 -8.78
CA SER A 210 -4.81 -56.90 -8.65
C SER A 210 -5.42 -57.50 -7.37
N VAL A 211 -6.66 -57.98 -7.55
CA VAL A 211 -7.34 -59.17 -7.00
C VAL A 211 -6.81 -59.83 -5.71
N SER A 212 -7.67 -59.90 -4.69
CA SER A 212 -7.97 -61.16 -3.98
C SER A 212 -9.32 -61.06 -3.25
N SER A 213 -10.24 -61.96 -3.57
CA SER A 213 -11.60 -62.05 -3.03
C SER A 213 -11.65 -62.82 -1.70
N PRO A 214 -12.48 -62.42 -0.73
CA PRO A 214 -12.92 -63.31 0.35
C PRO A 214 -14.41 -63.68 0.28
N PRO A 215 -14.82 -64.80 0.95
CA PRO A 215 -16.13 -65.45 0.80
C PRO A 215 -17.24 -64.81 1.67
N PRO A 216 -18.52 -65.17 1.42
CA PRO A 216 -19.68 -64.49 2.01
C PRO A 216 -20.11 -65.06 3.38
N PRO A 217 -20.65 -64.22 4.29
CA PRO A 217 -21.41 -64.69 5.45
C PRO A 217 -22.95 -64.66 5.26
N PRO A 218 -23.69 -65.42 6.09
CA PRO A 218 -25.10 -65.75 5.88
C PRO A 218 -26.12 -64.74 6.45
N SER A 219 -27.36 -65.00 6.03
CA SER A 219 -28.60 -64.21 6.06
C SER A 219 -29.28 -63.96 7.42
N ARG A 220 -30.16 -62.93 7.40
CA ARG A 220 -31.42 -62.68 8.15
C ARG A 220 -31.37 -61.98 9.54
N PRO A 221 -32.51 -61.39 10.04
CA PRO A 221 -33.78 -61.00 9.40
C PRO A 221 -34.26 -59.55 9.72
N ALA A 222 -35.38 -59.21 9.08
CA ALA A 222 -36.09 -57.94 8.99
C ALA A 222 -36.64 -57.31 10.29
N ALA A 223 -36.77 -55.97 10.28
CA ALA A 223 -37.80 -55.25 11.03
C ALA A 223 -38.15 -53.88 10.38
N LYS A 224 -39.37 -53.82 9.80
CA LYS A 224 -40.41 -52.78 9.83
C LYS A 224 -40.07 -51.27 9.67
N SER A 225 -40.59 -50.71 8.56
CA SER A 225 -41.16 -49.36 8.31
C SER A 225 -41.93 -48.72 9.49
N PRO A 226 -42.28 -47.39 9.54
CA PRO A 226 -42.76 -46.52 8.42
C PRO A 226 -42.29 -45.02 8.42
N ALA A 227 -42.28 -44.32 7.27
CA ALA A 227 -43.17 -43.22 6.81
C ALA A 227 -43.24 -41.96 7.73
N VAL A 228 -43.19 -40.66 7.36
CA VAL A 228 -43.66 -39.79 6.24
C VAL A 228 -42.93 -38.41 6.38
N PRO A 229 -42.78 -37.59 5.30
CA PRO A 229 -42.14 -36.24 5.27
C PRO A 229 -43.02 -35.09 5.82
N PRO A 230 -42.53 -33.84 5.95
CA PRO A 230 -42.95 -32.82 4.96
C PRO A 230 -42.05 -31.57 4.74
N ALA A 231 -42.41 -30.86 3.66
CA ALA A 231 -42.51 -29.40 3.50
C ALA A 231 -41.30 -28.55 3.05
N LEU A 232 -41.40 -28.15 1.77
CA LEU A 232 -40.88 -26.93 1.15
C LEU A 232 -41.42 -25.66 1.82
N PRO A 233 -40.63 -24.55 1.84
CA PRO A 233 -41.22 -23.21 1.87
C PRO A 233 -41.01 -22.42 0.57
N ALA A 234 -42.15 -22.11 -0.04
CA ALA A 234 -42.59 -20.82 -0.58
C ALA A 234 -41.65 -19.97 -1.46
N LYS A 235 -42.02 -19.92 -2.75
CA LYS A 235 -41.79 -18.82 -3.69
C LYS A 235 -42.26 -17.48 -3.11
N LYS A 236 -41.38 -16.47 -3.13
CA LYS A 236 -41.77 -15.06 -2.96
C LYS A 236 -41.84 -14.39 -4.33
N SER A 237 -43.06 -14.08 -4.76
CA SER A 237 -43.39 -13.26 -5.92
C SER A 237 -42.96 -11.81 -5.72
N ILE A 238 -42.21 -11.25 -6.67
CA ILE A 238 -41.91 -9.81 -6.74
C ILE A 238 -42.76 -9.19 -7.87
N PRO A 239 -43.26 -7.94 -7.70
CA PRO A 239 -44.28 -7.37 -8.57
C PRO A 239 -43.81 -6.99 -9.97
N ARG A 240 -44.75 -7.17 -10.89
CA ARG A 240 -44.80 -6.74 -12.29
C ARG A 240 -44.68 -5.22 -12.43
N PRO A 241 -43.70 -4.68 -13.19
CA PRO A 241 -43.73 -3.29 -13.64
C PRO A 241 -44.79 -3.10 -14.74
N PRO A 242 -45.50 -1.96 -14.79
CA PRO A 242 -46.48 -1.65 -15.82
C PRO A 242 -45.85 -1.43 -17.20
N ALA A 243 -46.64 -1.75 -18.22
CA ALA A 243 -46.35 -1.69 -19.64
C ALA A 243 -46.03 -0.27 -20.14
N PRO A 244 -45.30 -0.16 -21.27
CA PRO A 244 -44.89 1.10 -21.89
C PRO A 244 -46.01 1.77 -22.68
N SER A 245 -46.11 3.09 -22.57
CA SER A 245 -46.89 3.95 -23.47
C SER A 245 -46.04 4.45 -24.65
N PRO A 246 -46.66 4.82 -25.79
CA PRO A 246 -46.09 4.67 -27.11
C PRO A 246 -45.36 5.92 -27.65
N VAL A 247 -44.33 5.62 -28.46
CA VAL A 247 -44.00 6.23 -29.77
C VAL A 247 -44.10 7.76 -29.90
N ALA A 248 -42.93 8.41 -29.91
CA ALA A 248 -42.69 9.60 -30.73
C ALA A 248 -41.48 9.32 -31.64
N ILE A 249 -41.77 9.18 -32.93
CA ILE A 249 -40.82 8.98 -34.02
C ILE A 249 -40.08 10.29 -34.25
N ALA A 250 -38.77 10.32 -33.98
CA ALA A 250 -37.87 11.38 -34.41
C ALA A 250 -36.66 10.79 -35.15
N ARG A 251 -36.80 10.79 -36.48
CA ARG A 251 -35.79 10.87 -37.55
C ARG A 251 -34.40 10.24 -37.27
N LYS A 252 -34.18 9.10 -37.94
CA LYS A 252 -32.87 8.57 -38.36
C LYS A 252 -31.99 9.69 -38.93
N ALA A 253 -30.90 10.01 -38.24
CA ALA A 253 -29.69 10.56 -38.86
C ALA A 253 -28.71 9.39 -39.11
N PRO A 254 -27.97 9.38 -40.23
CA PRO A 254 -27.07 8.29 -40.57
C PRO A 254 -25.94 8.17 -39.54
N SER A 255 -25.89 7.00 -38.89
CA SER A 255 -24.77 6.57 -38.06
C SER A 255 -23.54 6.42 -38.95
N ALA A 256 -22.65 7.39 -38.90
CA ALA A 256 -21.29 7.21 -39.34
C ALA A 256 -20.64 6.16 -38.42
N SER A 257 -20.30 5.01 -39.01
CA SER A 257 -19.49 3.96 -38.42
C SER A 257 -18.23 4.58 -37.84
N ARG A 258 -18.21 4.75 -36.52
CA ARG A 258 -17.06 5.27 -35.79
C ARG A 258 -16.02 4.16 -35.75
N THR A 259 -15.15 4.15 -36.76
CA THR A 259 -13.96 3.30 -36.81
C THR A 259 -13.26 3.37 -35.47
N ALA A 260 -13.18 2.24 -34.77
CA ALA A 260 -12.46 2.12 -33.52
C ALA A 260 -11.01 2.54 -33.79
N ALA A 261 -10.64 3.71 -33.29
CA ALA A 261 -9.31 4.25 -33.42
C ALA A 261 -8.31 3.24 -32.82
N ALA A 262 -7.32 2.86 -33.63
CA ALA A 262 -6.19 2.06 -33.18
C ALA A 262 -5.59 2.68 -31.90
N PRO A 263 -5.10 1.85 -30.95
CA PRO A 263 -4.50 2.36 -29.73
C PRO A 263 -3.37 3.35 -30.08
N PRO A 264 -3.34 4.54 -29.46
CA PRO A 264 -2.38 5.58 -29.79
C PRO A 264 -0.96 5.02 -29.62
N VAL A 265 -0.21 5.04 -30.71
CA VAL A 265 1.20 4.66 -30.76
C VAL A 265 1.94 5.60 -29.81
N ALA A 266 2.38 5.11 -28.65
CA ALA A 266 3.20 5.86 -27.72
C ALA A 266 4.41 6.41 -28.47
N THR A 267 4.42 7.72 -28.70
CA THR A 267 5.38 8.40 -29.54
C THR A 267 6.76 8.33 -28.91
N VAL A 268 7.73 7.86 -29.70
CA VAL A 268 9.16 7.87 -29.33
C VAL A 268 9.66 9.31 -29.12
N LYS A 269 9.04 10.26 -29.83
CA LYS A 269 9.37 11.68 -29.86
C LYS A 269 9.02 12.38 -28.54
N LEU A 270 9.89 13.31 -28.13
CA LEU A 270 9.64 14.20 -27.00
C LEU A 270 8.37 15.04 -27.28
N PRO A 271 7.45 15.20 -26.32
CA PRO A 271 6.30 16.08 -26.48
C PRO A 271 6.70 17.51 -26.81
N SER A 272 5.95 18.15 -27.70
CA SER A 272 6.24 19.45 -28.31
C SER A 272 6.34 20.59 -27.31
N PHE A 273 5.61 20.51 -26.20
CA PHE A 273 5.66 21.51 -25.12
C PHE A 273 6.89 21.39 -24.22
N ILE A 274 7.68 20.31 -24.34
CA ILE A 274 8.91 20.15 -23.57
C ILE A 274 10.05 20.76 -24.39
N PRO A 275 10.79 21.72 -23.85
CA PRO A 275 11.89 22.32 -24.59
C PRO A 275 12.95 21.26 -24.89
N GLY A 276 13.38 21.19 -26.15
CA GLY A 276 14.48 20.31 -26.54
C GLY A 276 15.83 20.71 -25.92
N LYS A 277 15.95 21.96 -25.48
CA LYS A 277 17.10 22.50 -24.73
C LYS A 277 16.84 22.40 -23.22
N GLY A 278 17.90 22.40 -22.41
CA GLY A 278 17.77 22.37 -20.94
C GLY A 278 17.67 20.97 -20.32
N ARG A 279 18.14 19.94 -21.04
CA ARG A 279 18.24 18.58 -20.51
C ARG A 279 19.32 18.49 -19.42
N ASP A 280 18.95 18.06 -18.22
CA ASP A 280 19.85 17.83 -17.10
C ASP A 280 20.42 16.40 -17.15
N ASN A 281 21.57 16.24 -17.81
CA ASN A 281 22.27 14.95 -17.93
C ASN A 281 22.81 14.43 -16.58
N ALA A 282 23.05 15.30 -15.60
CA ALA A 282 23.48 14.86 -14.26
C ALA A 282 22.32 14.21 -13.50
N TYR A 283 21.10 14.66 -13.72
CA TYR A 283 19.91 14.02 -13.17
C TYR A 283 19.70 12.62 -13.76
N SER A 284 19.74 12.45 -15.08
CA SER A 284 19.56 11.14 -15.74
C SER A 284 20.61 10.09 -15.33
N ARG A 285 21.84 10.52 -15.02
CA ARG A 285 22.88 9.62 -14.48
C ARG A 285 22.55 9.10 -13.08
N ARG A 286 21.93 9.94 -12.23
CA ARG A 286 21.55 9.59 -10.85
C ARG A 286 20.23 8.84 -10.74
N LYS A 287 19.34 9.03 -11.72
CA LYS A 287 18.02 8.42 -11.78
C LYS A 287 17.87 7.72 -13.13
N PRO A 288 18.28 6.43 -13.21
CA PRO A 288 18.17 5.67 -14.45
C PRO A 288 16.74 5.72 -14.99
N ASN A 289 16.60 5.84 -16.31
CA ASN A 289 15.34 5.98 -17.04
C ASN A 289 14.55 7.28 -16.83
N TRP A 290 15.03 8.17 -15.96
CA TRP A 290 14.44 9.50 -15.82
C TRP A 290 15.22 10.54 -16.63
N GLU A 291 14.48 11.40 -17.31
CA GLU A 291 15.00 12.60 -17.96
C GLU A 291 14.40 13.82 -17.27
N ARG A 292 15.23 14.85 -17.09
CA ARG A 292 14.78 16.13 -16.54
C ARG A 292 15.10 17.23 -17.54
N TYR A 293 14.10 18.06 -17.81
CA TYR A 293 14.22 19.26 -18.64
C TYR A 293 13.74 20.44 -17.80
N THR A 294 14.52 21.52 -17.78
CA THR A 294 14.20 22.72 -17.01
C THR A 294 14.08 23.91 -17.95
N ASP A 295 13.00 24.67 -17.76
CA ASP A 295 12.75 25.97 -18.38
C ASP A 295 12.61 27.05 -17.30
N ALA A 296 12.48 28.31 -17.71
CA ALA A 296 12.21 29.43 -16.80
C ALA A 296 10.94 29.20 -15.97
N ASN A 297 9.91 28.62 -16.58
CA ASN A 297 8.58 28.52 -16.00
C ASN A 297 8.28 27.14 -15.39
N TYR A 298 8.90 26.09 -15.92
CA TYR A 298 8.53 24.71 -15.61
C TYR A 298 9.74 23.78 -15.51
N GLU A 299 9.63 22.78 -14.65
CA GLU A 299 10.48 21.60 -14.64
C GLU A 299 9.67 20.40 -15.13
N PHE A 300 10.19 19.73 -16.16
CA PHE A 300 9.62 18.52 -16.74
C PHE A 300 10.47 17.32 -16.34
N ARG A 301 9.84 16.27 -15.83
CA ARG A 301 10.47 14.99 -15.54
C ARG A 301 9.76 13.89 -16.31
N ILE A 302 10.51 13.12 -17.08
CA ILE A 302 9.99 12.08 -17.95
C ILE A 302 10.59 10.75 -17.53
N LEU A 303 9.74 9.79 -17.20
CA LEU A 303 10.14 8.41 -17.02
C LEU A 303 9.94 7.67 -18.34
N ARG A 304 11.01 7.08 -18.87
CA ARG A 304 10.97 6.26 -20.08
C ARG A 304 11.16 4.78 -19.75
N SER A 305 10.62 3.91 -20.59
CA SER A 305 10.96 2.49 -20.63
C SER A 305 11.22 2.14 -22.09
N GLY A 306 12.51 2.04 -22.44
CA GLY A 306 12.96 2.05 -23.82
C GLY A 306 12.55 3.34 -24.52
N SER A 307 11.83 3.22 -25.64
CA SER A 307 11.34 4.36 -26.41
C SER A 307 10.02 4.95 -25.89
N ARG A 308 9.34 4.30 -24.94
CA ARG A 308 8.00 4.69 -24.50
C ARG A 308 8.03 5.56 -23.25
N ILE A 309 7.23 6.62 -23.24
CA ILE A 309 6.98 7.43 -22.05
C ILE A 309 6.05 6.65 -21.12
N LYS A 310 6.45 6.51 -19.87
CA LYS A 310 5.73 5.79 -18.82
C LYS A 310 5.12 6.72 -17.78
N ALA A 311 5.79 7.84 -17.52
CA ALA A 311 5.21 8.93 -16.76
C ALA A 311 5.78 10.28 -17.24
N LEU A 312 4.95 11.31 -17.17
CA LEU A 312 5.35 12.69 -17.33
C LEU A 312 4.91 13.47 -16.09
N GLN A 313 5.86 14.18 -15.49
CA GLN A 313 5.61 15.08 -14.38
C GLN A 313 6.01 16.50 -14.79
N VAL A 314 5.12 17.45 -14.52
CA VAL A 314 5.37 18.88 -14.75
C VAL A 314 5.21 19.62 -13.43
N LEU A 315 6.21 20.42 -13.08
CA LEU A 315 6.20 21.28 -11.91
C LEU A 315 6.33 22.74 -12.37
N ALA A 316 5.52 23.62 -11.81
CA ALA A 316 5.71 25.06 -12.01
C ALA A 316 6.83 25.60 -11.12
N SER A 317 7.65 26.49 -11.70
CA SER A 317 8.56 27.34 -10.96
C SER A 317 7.77 28.27 -10.02
N LYS A 318 8.40 28.72 -8.91
CA LYS A 318 7.77 29.39 -7.75
C LYS A 318 6.70 30.46 -8.05
N ARG A 319 6.82 31.17 -9.17
CA ARG A 319 5.94 32.29 -9.54
C ARG A 319 4.85 31.94 -10.56
N HIS A 320 4.89 30.75 -11.15
CA HIS A 320 3.95 30.37 -12.19
C HIS A 320 2.91 29.38 -11.67
N ALA A 321 1.70 29.51 -12.21
CA ALA A 321 0.66 28.50 -12.13
C ALA A 321 0.61 27.76 -13.47
N ILE A 322 0.29 26.47 -13.42
CA ILE A 322 0.04 25.68 -14.60
C ILE A 322 -1.39 26.01 -15.05
N SER A 323 -1.55 26.52 -16.27
CA SER A 323 -2.89 26.78 -16.80
C SER A 323 -3.61 25.47 -17.12
N GLU A 324 -4.94 25.47 -16.98
CA GLU A 324 -5.75 24.30 -17.35
C GLU A 324 -5.62 23.97 -18.84
N ALA A 325 -5.48 24.99 -19.69
CA ALA A 325 -5.23 24.82 -21.12
C ALA A 325 -3.92 24.06 -21.38
N PHE A 326 -2.84 24.39 -20.67
CA PHE A 326 -1.57 23.68 -20.79
C PHE A 326 -1.70 22.23 -20.33
N LEU A 327 -2.38 21.98 -19.20
CA LEU A 327 -2.66 20.62 -18.73
C LEU A 327 -3.42 19.80 -19.78
N LYS A 328 -4.49 20.35 -20.37
CA LYS A 328 -5.30 19.67 -21.39
C LYS A 328 -4.51 19.38 -22.66
N SER A 329 -3.66 20.32 -23.08
CA SER A 329 -2.76 20.12 -24.22
C SER A 329 -1.74 19.01 -23.95
N ALA A 330 -1.12 19.02 -22.76
CA ALA A 330 -0.19 17.96 -22.35
C ALA A 330 -0.86 16.58 -22.30
N LEU A 331 -2.10 16.50 -21.79
CA LEU A 331 -2.90 15.28 -21.81
C LEU A 331 -3.23 14.83 -23.23
N ALA A 332 -3.65 15.74 -24.11
CA ALA A 332 -3.96 15.40 -25.49
C ALA A 332 -2.74 14.84 -26.23
N GLU A 333 -1.56 15.43 -26.03
CA GLU A 333 -0.34 14.97 -26.69
C GLU A 333 0.20 13.65 -26.11
N VAL A 334 0.17 13.49 -24.77
CA VAL A 334 0.79 12.34 -24.10
C VAL A 334 -0.16 11.15 -23.99
N ALA A 335 -1.44 11.40 -23.76
CA ALA A 335 -2.48 10.38 -23.57
C ALA A 335 -3.44 10.26 -24.76
N GLY A 336 -3.36 11.14 -25.77
CA GLY A 336 -4.25 11.12 -26.93
C GLY A 336 -5.65 11.70 -26.66
N THR A 337 -5.91 12.25 -25.47
CA THR A 337 -7.17 12.91 -25.11
C THR A 337 -6.95 13.93 -24.00
N SER A 338 -7.69 15.03 -24.04
CA SER A 338 -7.71 16.06 -23.00
C SER A 338 -8.66 15.74 -21.83
N ASP A 339 -9.52 14.73 -21.99
CA ASP A 339 -10.60 14.45 -21.05
C ASP A 339 -10.11 13.58 -19.91
N TYR A 340 -10.38 14.02 -18.69
CA TYR A 340 -10.06 13.29 -17.49
C TYR A 340 -11.21 13.39 -16.47
N ARG A 341 -11.33 12.37 -15.63
CA ARG A 341 -12.29 12.32 -14.53
C ARG A 341 -11.57 12.18 -13.20
N ILE A 342 -11.82 13.10 -12.28
CA ILE A 342 -11.32 12.99 -10.90
C ILE A 342 -12.10 11.90 -10.15
N THR A 343 -11.37 11.08 -9.42
CA THR A 343 -11.85 9.89 -8.70
C THR A 343 -11.58 9.96 -7.20
N SER A 344 -10.62 10.78 -6.77
CA SER A 344 -10.25 10.95 -5.36
C SER A 344 -9.68 12.35 -5.16
N HIS A 345 -9.94 12.89 -3.97
CA HIS A 345 -9.43 14.17 -3.48
C HIS A 345 -8.85 13.94 -2.08
N GLU A 346 -7.69 14.54 -1.80
CA GLU A 346 -6.97 14.42 -0.53
C GLU A 346 -6.26 15.75 -0.25
N GLN A 347 -6.26 16.23 0.99
CA GLN A 347 -5.51 17.43 1.38
C GLN A 347 -4.31 17.03 2.23
N LYS A 348 -3.11 17.48 1.85
CA LYS A 348 -1.87 17.12 2.54
C LYS A 348 -0.84 18.25 2.43
N ASP A 349 -0.26 18.65 3.56
CA ASP A 349 0.83 19.64 3.64
C ASP A 349 0.50 20.98 2.95
N GLY A 350 -0.76 21.42 3.03
CA GLY A 350 -1.23 22.66 2.37
C GLY A 350 -1.54 22.52 0.88
N PHE A 351 -1.40 21.33 0.31
CA PHE A 351 -1.78 21.02 -1.07
C PHE A 351 -3.09 20.25 -1.13
N SER A 352 -3.89 20.53 -2.16
CA SER A 352 -5.01 19.69 -2.56
C SER A 352 -4.56 18.76 -3.69
N ILE A 353 -4.60 17.46 -3.42
CA ILE A 353 -4.17 16.39 -4.32
C ILE A 353 -5.42 15.76 -4.93
N ARG A 354 -5.61 15.93 -6.24
CA ARG A 354 -6.72 15.30 -6.99
C ARG A 354 -6.18 14.17 -7.85
N ARG A 355 -6.76 12.98 -7.72
CA ARG A 355 -6.39 11.80 -8.52
C ARG A 355 -7.51 11.45 -9.47
N GLY A 356 -7.17 11.24 -10.75
CA GLY A 356 -8.14 10.95 -11.80
C GLY A 356 -7.68 9.87 -12.77
N LYS A 357 -8.57 9.57 -13.71
CA LYS A 357 -8.32 8.69 -14.86
C LYS A 357 -8.67 9.40 -16.15
N VAL A 358 -7.92 9.06 -17.18
CA VAL A 358 -8.09 9.49 -18.56
C VAL A 358 -8.78 8.34 -19.33
N SER A 359 -9.53 8.65 -20.38
CA SER A 359 -10.34 7.67 -21.12
C SER A 359 -9.56 6.47 -21.69
N ASN A 360 -8.27 6.66 -21.97
CA ASN A 360 -7.35 5.62 -22.46
C ASN A 360 -6.75 4.74 -21.34
N GLY A 361 -7.19 4.89 -20.09
CA GLY A 361 -6.65 4.18 -18.94
C GLY A 361 -5.42 4.82 -18.30
N ALA A 362 -4.91 5.95 -18.82
CA ALA A 362 -3.86 6.71 -18.15
C ALA A 362 -4.38 7.29 -16.82
N GLY A 363 -3.48 7.40 -15.85
CA GLY A 363 -3.75 8.03 -14.56
C GLY A 363 -3.30 9.47 -14.57
N ILE A 364 -4.02 10.35 -13.87
CA ILE A 364 -3.61 11.72 -13.62
C ILE A 364 -3.60 12.04 -12.12
N VAL A 365 -2.61 12.81 -11.68
CA VAL A 365 -2.58 13.41 -10.34
C VAL A 365 -2.33 14.91 -10.49
N LEU A 366 -3.17 15.72 -9.86
CA LEU A 366 -3.06 17.18 -9.81
C LEU A 366 -2.68 17.60 -8.40
N TYR A 367 -1.78 18.57 -8.29
CA TYR A 367 -1.35 19.18 -7.04
C TYR A 367 -1.67 20.67 -7.09
N ASP A 368 -2.75 21.05 -6.42
CA ASP A 368 -3.21 22.43 -6.31
C ASP A 368 -2.74 23.04 -4.98
N GLN A 369 -2.35 24.31 -5.01
CA GLN A 369 -2.06 25.10 -3.82
C GLN A 369 -3.00 26.32 -3.84
N GLY A 370 -4.05 26.26 -3.03
CA GLY A 370 -5.19 27.17 -3.17
C GLY A 370 -5.90 26.93 -4.51
N GLN A 371 -6.02 27.97 -5.33
CA GLN A 371 -6.62 27.90 -6.68
C GLN A 371 -5.59 27.64 -7.79
N ASN A 372 -4.30 27.56 -7.45
CA ASN A 372 -3.23 27.46 -8.44
C ASN A 372 -2.76 26.01 -8.59
N LEU A 373 -2.87 25.46 -9.80
CA LEU A 373 -2.26 24.18 -10.13
C LEU A 373 -0.73 24.34 -10.15
N ARG A 374 -0.03 23.66 -9.24
CA ARG A 374 1.43 23.76 -9.06
C ARG A 374 2.18 22.64 -9.73
N ALA A 375 1.60 21.45 -9.77
CA ALA A 375 2.19 20.32 -10.48
C ALA A 375 1.10 19.38 -10.97
N PHE A 376 1.40 18.64 -12.02
CA PHE A 376 0.60 17.48 -12.41
C PHE A 376 1.47 16.34 -12.88
N VAL A 377 0.92 15.13 -12.79
CA VAL A 377 1.59 13.91 -13.23
C VAL A 377 0.65 13.05 -14.05
N ILE A 378 1.11 12.64 -15.23
CA ILE A 378 0.42 11.72 -16.14
C ILE A 378 1.16 10.38 -16.10
N SER A 379 0.44 9.30 -15.84
CA SER A 379 0.97 7.93 -15.81
C SER A 379 0.34 7.11 -16.92
N ILE A 380 1.16 6.57 -17.82
CA ILE A 380 0.71 5.77 -18.96
C ILE A 380 0.94 4.29 -18.63
N PRO A 381 -0.06 3.40 -18.80
CA PRO A 381 0.05 1.99 -18.46
C PRO A 381 1.18 1.23 -19.16
#